data_AF-A0A2I0FI01-F1
#
_entry.id   AF-A0A2I0FI01-F1
#
_cell.length_a   1.000
_cell.length_b   1.000
_cell.length_c   1.000
_cell.angle_alpha   90.00
_cell.angle_beta   90.00
_cell.angle_gamma   90.00
#
_symmetry.space_group_name_H-M   'P 1'
#
loop_
_entity.id
_entity.type
_entity.pdbx_description
1 polymer ?
#
loop_
_entity_poly.entity_id
_entity_poly.type
_entity_poly.pdbx_seq_one_letter_code
_entity_poly.pdbx_strand_id
1 'polypeptide(L)'
;MKIWADDLLHEYGIGKKDLERRRDQLDRKNFLDKQDLTQINSMIESMAYSMEWMETGRQPGTYKGIDIKSIYQKRSFESMDIIPDITEQLEEGPKQLYMTAEEKIILADIFASFSFRERQCYILHEASGISMGTIAQELGLSKGSVQYYIQQARKKVKARVS
;
A
#
# COMPACT_ATOMS: atom_id res chain seq x y z
N MET A 1 5.83 14.11 -1.30
CA MET A 1 4.78 14.48 -0.33
C MET A 1 4.37 13.20 0.40
N LYS A 2 4.49 13.17 1.73
CA LYS A 2 4.30 11.97 2.55
C LYS A 2 2.80 11.78 2.80
N ILE A 3 2.21 10.70 2.31
CA ILE A 3 0.79 10.40 2.54
C ILE A 3 0.69 9.88 3.98
N TRP A 4 -0.02 10.61 4.86
CA TRP A 4 -0.15 10.26 6.29
C TRP A 4 -0.65 8.83 6.52
N ALA A 5 -1.48 8.31 5.61
CA ALA A 5 -1.98 6.94 5.66
C ALA A 5 -0.86 5.91 5.40
N ASP A 6 0.13 6.21 4.56
CA ASP A 6 1.26 5.30 4.30
C ASP A 6 2.17 5.18 5.52
N ASP A 7 2.36 6.28 6.26
CA ASP A 7 3.11 6.28 7.52
C ASP A 7 2.39 5.45 8.59
N LEU A 8 1.09 5.64 8.76
CA LEU A 8 0.30 4.85 9.70
C LEU A 8 0.24 3.37 9.31
N LEU A 9 0.15 3.05 8.02
CA LEU A 9 0.19 1.67 7.55
C LEU A 9 1.52 1.00 7.88
N HIS A 10 2.63 1.74 7.76
CA HIS A 10 3.95 1.26 8.15
C HIS A 10 4.05 1.01 9.66
N GLU A 11 3.67 2.00 10.47
CA GLU A 11 3.70 1.93 11.93
C GLU A 11 2.81 0.80 12.46
N TYR A 12 1.59 0.68 11.95
CA TYR A 12 0.65 -0.37 12.34
C TYR A 12 1.13 -1.75 11.89
N GLY A 13 1.79 -1.84 10.73
CA GLY A 13 2.43 -3.07 10.27
C GLY A 13 3.56 -3.52 11.19
N ILE A 14 4.37 -2.59 11.72
CA ILE A 14 5.40 -2.89 12.72
C ILE A 14 4.76 -3.32 14.04
N GLY A 15 3.78 -2.56 14.54
CA GLY A 15 3.08 -2.86 15.79
C GLY A 15 2.39 -4.23 15.76
N LYS A 16 1.71 -4.57 14.65
CA LYS A 16 1.08 -5.87 14.46
C LYS A 16 2.09 -7.01 14.52
N LYS A 17 3.25 -6.87 13.87
CA LYS A 17 4.32 -7.87 13.93
C LYS A 17 4.88 -8.05 15.34
N ASP A 18 5.01 -6.97 16.12
CA ASP A 18 5.46 -7.08 17.51
C ASP A 18 4.44 -7.79 18.40
N LEU A 19 3.14 -7.51 18.20
CA LEU A 19 2.06 -8.22 18.89
C LEU A 19 2.03 -9.71 18.53
N GLU A 20 2.20 -10.07 17.25
CA GLU A 20 2.33 -11.46 16.82
C GLU A 20 3.50 -12.17 17.51
N ARG A 21 4.66 -11.50 17.61
CA ARG A 21 5.83 -12.03 18.32
C ARG A 21 5.53 -12.27 19.80
N ARG A 22 4.90 -11.30 20.49
CA ARG A 22 4.52 -11.43 21.91
C ARG A 22 3.53 -12.57 22.14
N ARG A 23 2.52 -12.69 21.26
CA ARG A 23 1.56 -13.80 21.28
C ARG A 23 2.25 -15.15 21.20
N ASP A 24 3.24 -15.27 20.32
CA ASP A 24 3.95 -16.53 20.08
C ASP A 24 4.87 -16.94 21.24
N GLN A 25 5.18 -16.03 22.17
CA GLN A 25 5.97 -16.28 23.37
C GLN A 25 5.14 -16.75 24.58
N LEU A 26 3.81 -16.64 24.52
CA LEU A 26 2.91 -17.00 25.62
C LEU A 26 2.59 -18.49 25.66
N ASP A 27 2.54 -19.07 26.87
CA ASP A 27 2.16 -20.47 27.05
C ASP A 27 0.64 -20.64 27.10
N ARG A 28 0.09 -21.28 26.07
CA ARG A 28 -1.34 -21.57 25.95
C ARG A 28 -1.92 -22.43 27.08
N LYS A 29 -1.08 -23.08 27.89
CA LYS A 29 -1.50 -23.91 29.03
C LYS A 29 -1.59 -23.12 30.34
N ASN A 30 -0.89 -22.00 30.45
CA ASN A 30 -0.97 -21.12 31.61
C ASN A 30 -2.27 -20.30 31.57
N PHE A 31 -2.96 -20.19 32.71
CA PHE A 31 -4.23 -19.48 32.82
C PHE A 31 -4.09 -17.97 32.61
N LEU A 32 -3.01 -17.36 33.10
CA LEU A 32 -2.76 -15.92 32.95
C LEU A 32 -2.44 -15.59 31.49
N ASP A 33 -1.54 -16.35 30.88
CA ASP A 33 -1.16 -16.23 29.47
C ASP A 33 -2.35 -16.43 28.52
N LYS A 34 -3.39 -17.19 28.90
CA LYS A 34 -4.63 -17.30 28.10
C LYS A 34 -5.40 -15.98 28.02
N GLN A 35 -5.45 -15.19 29.10
CA GLN A 35 -6.07 -13.87 29.05
C GLN A 35 -5.24 -12.94 28.16
N ASP A 36 -3.92 -12.96 28.33
CA ASP A 36 -3.01 -12.16 27.50
C ASP A 36 -3.10 -12.54 26.03
N LEU A 37 -3.21 -13.83 25.70
CA LEU A 37 -3.43 -14.33 24.33
C LEU A 37 -4.73 -13.77 23.75
N THR A 38 -5.81 -13.77 24.53
CA THR A 38 -7.12 -13.24 24.08
C THR A 38 -7.02 -11.76 23.79
N GLN A 39 -6.40 -11.00 24.69
CA GLN A 39 -6.22 -9.55 24.53
C GLN A 39 -5.31 -9.23 23.34
N ILE A 40 -4.19 -9.94 23.19
CA ILE A 40 -3.26 -9.72 22.07
C ILE A 40 -3.91 -10.05 20.73
N ASN A 41 -4.69 -11.13 20.64
CA ASN A 41 -5.43 -11.44 19.41
C ASN A 41 -6.42 -10.32 19.05
N SER A 42 -7.16 -9.78 20.03
CA SER A 42 -8.07 -8.65 19.81
C SER A 42 -7.33 -7.38 19.32
N MET A 43 -6.14 -7.12 19.85
CA MET A 43 -5.29 -6.01 19.39
C MET A 43 -4.79 -6.22 17.95
N ILE A 44 -4.38 -7.45 17.61
CA ILE A 44 -3.96 -7.82 16.24
C ILE A 44 -5.13 -7.65 15.26
N GLU A 45 -6.33 -8.10 15.61
CA GLU A 45 -7.52 -7.96 14.78
C GLU A 45 -7.89 -6.49 14.57
N SER A 46 -7.83 -5.68 15.64
CA SER A 46 -8.09 -4.23 15.56
C SER A 46 -7.09 -3.53 14.64
N MET A 47 -5.79 -3.85 14.75
CA MET A 47 -4.77 -3.31 13.85
C MET A 47 -5.00 -3.76 12.40
N ALA A 48 -5.30 -5.04 12.18
CA ALA A 48 -5.58 -5.57 10.84
C ALA A 48 -6.79 -4.88 10.21
N TYR A 49 -7.86 -4.65 10.99
CA TYR A 49 -9.04 -3.91 10.56
C TYR A 49 -8.69 -2.48 10.15
N SER A 50 -7.97 -1.73 11.00
CA SER A 50 -7.55 -0.36 10.67
C SER A 50 -6.68 -0.31 9.41
N MET A 51 -5.74 -1.25 9.27
CA MET A 51 -4.89 -1.35 8.08
C MET A 51 -5.71 -1.65 6.82
N GLU A 52 -6.61 -2.63 6.85
CA GLU A 52 -7.48 -2.96 5.72
C GLU A 52 -8.35 -1.76 5.34
N TRP A 53 -8.89 -1.02 6.32
CA TRP A 53 -9.68 0.16 6.04
C TRP A 53 -8.85 1.27 5.38
N MET A 54 -7.63 1.51 5.85
CA MET A 54 -6.73 2.52 5.27
C MET A 54 -6.23 2.12 3.88
N GLU A 55 -5.94 0.84 3.63
CA GLU A 55 -5.48 0.33 2.31
C GLU A 55 -6.59 0.32 1.27
N THR A 56 -7.80 -0.08 1.68
CA THR A 56 -8.92 -0.29 0.76
C THR A 56 -9.84 0.92 0.66
N GLY A 57 -9.88 1.78 1.69
CA GLY A 57 -10.91 2.79 1.82
C GLY A 57 -12.31 2.19 1.91
N ARG A 58 -12.44 0.95 2.42
CA ARG A 58 -13.72 0.25 2.62
C ARG A 58 -13.78 -0.25 4.05
N GLN A 59 -14.97 -0.23 4.64
CA GLN A 59 -15.15 -0.82 5.96
C GLN A 59 -14.89 -2.34 5.88
N PRO A 60 -13.87 -2.87 6.57
CA PRO A 60 -13.59 -4.30 6.58
C PRO A 60 -14.79 -5.09 7.07
N GLY A 61 -15.04 -6.25 6.45
CA GLY A 61 -16.17 -7.12 6.81
C GLY A 61 -17.54 -6.72 6.23
N THR A 62 -17.64 -5.65 5.43
CA THR A 62 -18.92 -5.22 4.83
C THR A 62 -18.91 -5.39 3.30
N TYR A 63 -19.82 -6.22 2.76
CA TYR A 63 -19.84 -6.56 1.32
C TYR A 63 -20.50 -5.53 0.41
N LYS A 64 -21.15 -4.49 0.95
CA LYS A 64 -21.88 -3.48 0.16
C LYS A 64 -21.80 -2.11 0.84
N GLY A 65 -20.89 -1.25 0.37
CA GLY A 65 -20.78 0.13 0.83
C GLY A 65 -19.89 0.93 -0.11
N ILE A 66 -20.35 2.13 -0.48
CA ILE A 66 -19.74 3.06 -1.43
C ILE A 66 -18.26 3.28 -1.10
N ASP A 67 -17.40 3.21 -2.13
CA ASP A 67 -15.94 3.33 -2.04
C ASP A 67 -15.52 4.65 -1.38
N ILE A 68 -15.14 4.64 -0.10
CA ILE A 68 -14.53 5.79 0.56
C ILE A 68 -13.12 6.06 -0.02
N LYS A 69 -12.53 5.07 -0.71
CA LYS A 69 -11.39 5.25 -1.61
C LYS A 69 -11.66 6.35 -2.64
N SER A 70 -12.87 6.43 -3.22
CA SER A 70 -13.24 7.50 -4.15
C SER A 70 -13.31 8.88 -3.49
N ILE A 71 -13.41 8.97 -2.16
CA ILE A 71 -13.49 10.26 -1.45
C ILE A 71 -12.10 10.71 -1.01
N TYR A 72 -11.26 9.80 -0.47
CA TYR A 72 -9.89 10.14 -0.08
C TYR A 72 -8.92 10.21 -1.25
N GLN A 73 -9.03 9.30 -2.25
CA GLN A 73 -8.27 9.44 -3.49
C GLN A 73 -8.71 10.69 -4.23
N LYS A 74 -10.01 10.95 -4.39
CA LYS A 74 -10.45 12.14 -5.11
C LYS A 74 -10.08 13.43 -4.38
N ARG A 75 -10.14 13.49 -3.05
CA ARG A 75 -9.61 14.64 -2.30
C ARG A 75 -8.09 14.76 -2.34
N SER A 76 -7.36 13.64 -2.34
CA SER A 76 -5.90 13.62 -2.49
C SER A 76 -5.44 13.95 -3.93
N PHE A 77 -6.26 13.66 -4.94
CA PHE A 77 -6.00 13.92 -6.35
C PHE A 77 -6.50 15.30 -6.78
N GLU A 78 -7.59 15.81 -6.21
CA GLU A 78 -8.00 17.21 -6.32
C GLU A 78 -6.98 18.14 -5.63
N SER A 79 -6.22 17.65 -4.65
CA SER A 79 -5.03 18.34 -4.12
C SER A 79 -3.72 18.02 -4.86
N MET A 80 -3.76 17.13 -5.87
CA MET A 80 -2.59 16.73 -6.67
C MET A 80 -2.40 17.64 -7.88
N ASP A 81 -2.31 18.95 -7.62
CA ASP A 81 -1.70 19.86 -8.60
C ASP A 81 -0.19 19.63 -8.74
N ILE A 82 0.45 18.83 -7.88
CA ILE A 82 1.90 18.70 -7.86
C ILE A 82 2.31 17.27 -7.45
N ILE A 83 2.80 16.48 -8.41
CA ILE A 83 3.58 15.26 -8.15
C ILE A 83 5.04 15.73 -7.95
N PRO A 84 5.59 15.72 -6.73
CA PRO A 84 6.86 16.42 -6.43
C PRO A 84 8.09 15.86 -7.16
N ASP A 85 8.05 14.57 -7.51
CA ASP A 85 9.16 13.87 -8.17
C ASP A 85 9.10 14.01 -9.71
N ILE A 86 7.93 14.39 -10.23
CA ILE A 86 7.78 14.77 -11.64
C ILE A 86 8.18 16.24 -11.79
N THR A 87 7.93 17.11 -10.81
CA THR A 87 8.31 18.53 -10.92
C THR A 87 9.81 18.77 -10.99
N GLU A 88 10.64 18.03 -10.23
CA GLU A 88 12.10 18.18 -10.32
C GLU A 88 12.66 17.65 -11.65
N GLN A 89 12.00 16.68 -12.29
CA GLN A 89 12.36 16.19 -13.63
C GLN A 89 11.78 17.04 -14.77
N LEU A 90 10.85 17.94 -14.46
CA LEU A 90 10.23 18.86 -15.43
C LEU A 90 10.96 20.20 -15.56
N GLU A 91 11.93 20.51 -14.69
CA GLU A 91 12.62 21.81 -14.72
C GLU A 91 13.77 21.88 -15.73
N GLU A 92 14.28 20.74 -16.22
CA GLU A 92 15.37 20.70 -17.21
C GLU A 92 14.91 20.18 -18.59
N GLY A 93 14.12 20.99 -19.31
CA GLY A 93 13.97 20.86 -20.76
C GLY A 93 12.56 21.07 -21.30
N PRO A 94 12.39 21.44 -22.58
CA PRO A 94 11.09 21.74 -23.18
C PRO A 94 10.36 20.45 -23.56
N LYS A 95 10.00 19.63 -22.57
CA LYS A 95 9.02 18.54 -22.71
C LYS A 95 8.28 18.42 -21.38
N GLN A 96 7.41 19.37 -21.11
CA GLN A 96 6.25 19.08 -20.28
C GLN A 96 5.54 17.92 -20.98
N LEU A 97 5.68 16.70 -20.42
CA LEU A 97 4.84 15.57 -20.79
C LEU A 97 3.43 15.96 -20.34
N TYR A 98 2.74 16.73 -21.19
CA TYR A 98 1.35 17.09 -20.99
C TYR A 98 0.55 15.81 -21.08
N MET A 99 0.43 15.10 -19.97
CA MET A 99 -0.57 14.05 -19.87
C MET A 99 -1.93 14.70 -20.04
N THR A 100 -2.74 14.20 -20.97
CA THR A 100 -4.12 14.66 -21.13
C THR A 100 -4.90 14.37 -19.84
N ALA A 101 -6.04 15.05 -19.66
CA ALA A 101 -6.92 14.75 -18.54
C ALA A 101 -7.35 13.27 -18.54
N GLU A 102 -7.53 12.67 -19.72
CA GLU A 102 -7.85 11.24 -19.85
C GLU A 102 -6.68 10.36 -19.40
N GLU A 103 -5.45 10.67 -19.80
CA GLU A 103 -4.27 9.91 -19.38
C GLU A 103 -4.06 9.99 -17.86
N LYS A 104 -4.34 11.14 -17.24
CA LYS A 104 -4.31 11.29 -15.78
C LYS A 104 -5.36 10.42 -15.09
N ILE A 105 -6.57 10.36 -15.65
CA ILE A 105 -7.65 9.52 -15.14
C ILE A 105 -7.29 8.04 -15.27
N ILE A 106 -6.75 7.62 -16.41
CA ILE A 106 -6.32 6.23 -16.65
C ILE A 106 -5.20 5.85 -15.68
N LEU A 107 -4.20 6.73 -15.50
CA LEU A 107 -3.11 6.49 -14.56
C LEU A 107 -3.62 6.39 -13.11
N ALA A 108 -4.55 7.26 -12.72
CA ALA A 108 -5.18 7.21 -11.40
C ALA A 108 -5.98 5.91 -11.20
N ASP A 109 -6.72 5.45 -12.21
CA ASP A 109 -7.46 4.17 -12.17
C ASP A 109 -6.52 2.96 -12.07
N ILE A 110 -5.42 2.97 -12.83
CA ILE A 110 -4.38 1.95 -12.74
C ILE A 110 -3.81 1.89 -11.32
N PHE A 111 -3.40 3.02 -10.76
CA PHE A 111 -2.85 3.04 -9.40
C PHE A 111 -3.88 2.73 -8.32
N ALA A 112 -5.15 3.07 -8.51
CA ALA A 112 -6.23 2.71 -7.59
C ALA A 112 -6.43 1.18 -7.52
N SER A 113 -6.16 0.48 -8.62
CA SER A 113 -6.28 -0.98 -8.73
C SER A 113 -5.15 -1.76 -8.04
N PHE A 114 -4.01 -1.12 -7.79
CA PHE A 114 -2.87 -1.76 -7.14
C PHE A 114 -3.11 -1.91 -5.63
N SER A 115 -2.64 -3.02 -5.07
CA SER A 115 -2.38 -3.12 -3.64
C SER A 115 -1.16 -2.28 -3.27
N PHE A 116 -0.98 -1.98 -1.99
CA PHE A 116 0.17 -1.22 -1.51
C PHE A 116 1.51 -1.86 -1.93
N ARG A 117 1.63 -3.19 -1.78
CA ARG A 117 2.85 -3.93 -2.14
C ARG A 117 3.08 -4.02 -3.64
N GLU A 118 2.01 -4.16 -4.43
CA GLU A 118 2.08 -4.05 -5.89
C GLU A 118 2.58 -2.67 -6.31
N ARG A 119 2.00 -1.60 -5.75
CA ARG A 119 2.40 -0.22 -6.08
C ARG A 119 3.85 0.05 -5.69
N GLN A 120 4.26 -0.28 -4.47
CA GLN A 120 5.65 -0.09 -4.02
C GLN A 120 6.64 -0.84 -4.91
N CYS A 121 6.43 -2.15 -5.12
CA CYS A 121 7.36 -2.94 -5.91
C CYS A 121 7.37 -2.52 -7.39
N TYR A 122 6.22 -2.15 -7.95
CA TYR A 122 6.12 -1.70 -9.33
C TYR A 122 6.81 -0.36 -9.56
N ILE A 123 6.59 0.65 -8.70
CA ILE A 123 7.24 1.97 -8.84
C ILE A 123 8.75 1.84 -8.67
N LEU A 124 9.22 1.17 -7.61
CA LEU A 124 10.65 1.00 -7.36
C LEU A 124 11.37 0.28 -8.51
N HIS A 125 10.69 -0.66 -9.17
CA HIS A 125 11.28 -1.39 -10.29
C HIS A 125 11.16 -0.67 -11.63
N GLU A 126 9.97 -0.23 -12.01
CA GLU A 126 9.68 0.33 -13.35
C GLU A 126 10.04 1.81 -13.47
N ALA A 127 9.80 2.60 -12.42
CA ALA A 127 10.11 4.03 -12.44
C ALA A 127 11.55 4.31 -12.02
N SER A 128 12.05 3.62 -10.99
CA SER A 128 13.39 3.87 -10.43
C SER A 128 14.47 2.87 -10.89
N GLY A 129 14.11 1.83 -11.66
CA GLY A 129 15.07 0.87 -12.21
C GLY A 129 15.74 -0.04 -11.17
N ILE A 130 15.22 -0.10 -9.94
CA ILE A 130 15.86 -0.84 -8.85
C ILE A 130 15.70 -2.35 -9.07
N SER A 131 16.76 -3.11 -8.78
CA SER A 131 16.72 -4.57 -8.92
C SER A 131 15.72 -5.20 -7.93
N MET A 132 15.04 -6.27 -8.34
CA MET A 132 14.11 -6.99 -7.44
C MET A 132 14.80 -7.55 -6.19
N GLY A 133 16.11 -7.83 -6.25
CA GLY A 133 16.88 -8.30 -5.10
C GLY A 133 17.10 -7.20 -4.06
N THR A 134 17.43 -5.99 -4.53
CA THR A 134 17.56 -4.80 -3.68
C THR A 134 16.21 -4.44 -3.06
N ILE A 135 15.13 -4.40 -3.86
CA ILE A 135 13.77 -4.15 -3.36
C ILE A 135 13.38 -5.18 -2.29
N ALA A 136 13.75 -6.45 -2.48
CA ALA A 136 13.47 -7.50 -1.51
C ALA A 136 14.18 -7.26 -0.17
N GLN A 137 15.45 -6.83 -0.20
CA GLN A 137 16.20 -6.48 1.01
C GLN A 137 15.60 -5.26 1.70
N GLU A 138 15.36 -4.17 0.97
CA GLU A 138 14.80 -2.92 1.49
C GLU A 138 13.41 -3.11 2.11
N LEU A 139 12.55 -3.92 1.50
CA LEU A 139 11.19 -4.14 1.97
C LEU A 139 11.06 -5.34 2.95
N GLY A 140 12.15 -6.05 3.23
CA GLY A 140 12.13 -7.26 4.06
C GLY A 140 11.25 -8.37 3.49
N LEU A 141 11.25 -8.52 2.17
CA LEU A 141 10.47 -9.51 1.41
C LEU A 141 11.38 -10.56 0.77
N SER A 142 10.80 -11.68 0.33
CA SER A 142 11.52 -12.58 -0.58
C SER A 142 11.56 -12.00 -2.00
N LYS A 143 12.61 -12.28 -2.76
CA LYS A 143 12.69 -11.90 -4.18
C LYS A 143 11.50 -12.42 -5.00
N GLY A 144 11.01 -13.62 -4.67
CA GLY A 144 9.82 -14.20 -5.30
C GLY A 144 8.54 -13.42 -5.01
N SER A 145 8.39 -12.88 -3.80
CA SER A 145 7.27 -12.02 -3.42
C SER A 145 7.29 -10.71 -4.21
N VAL A 146 8.45 -10.06 -4.32
CA VAL A 146 8.63 -8.83 -5.12
C VAL A 146 8.28 -9.09 -6.58
N GLN A 147 8.80 -10.17 -7.16
CA GLN A 147 8.48 -10.58 -8.53
C GLN A 147 6.98 -10.80 -8.73
N TYR A 148 6.31 -11.50 -7.79
CA TYR A 148 4.88 -11.73 -7.84
C TYR A 148 4.09 -10.41 -7.85
N TYR A 149 4.41 -9.47 -6.95
CA TYR A 149 3.74 -8.18 -6.87
C TYR A 149 3.90 -7.35 -8.15
N ILE A 150 5.11 -7.32 -8.73
CA ILE A 150 5.35 -6.65 -10.01
C ILE A 150 4.53 -7.29 -11.14
N GLN A 151 4.45 -8.62 -11.19
CA GLN A 151 3.65 -9.31 -12.21
C GLN A 151 2.16 -9.04 -12.08
N GLN A 152 1.61 -9.01 -10.86
CA GLN A 152 0.20 -8.66 -10.64
C GLN A 152 -0.09 -7.21 -11.05
N ALA A 153 0.80 -6.28 -10.69
CA ALA A 153 0.70 -4.89 -11.14
C ALA A 153 0.70 -4.78 -12.68
N ARG A 154 1.65 -5.43 -13.36
CA ARG A 154 1.70 -5.47 -14.84
C ARG A 154 0.42 -6.02 -15.47
N LYS A 155 -0.18 -7.08 -14.90
CA LYS A 155 -1.46 -7.62 -15.36
C LYS A 155 -2.58 -6.59 -15.24
N LYS A 156 -2.65 -5.86 -14.12
CA LYS A 156 -3.66 -4.82 -13.87
C LYS A 156 -3.52 -3.61 -14.79
N VAL A 157 -2.28 -3.21 -15.11
CA VAL A 157 -1.99 -2.18 -16.13
C VAL A 157 -2.49 -2.66 -17.49
N LYS A 158 -2.08 -3.85 -17.92
CA LYS A 158 -2.45 -4.38 -19.23
C LYS A 158 -3.98 -4.46 -19.40
N ALA A 159 -4.70 -4.85 -18.36
CA ALA A 159 -6.16 -4.93 -18.38
C ALA A 159 -6.88 -3.56 -18.51
N ARG A 160 -6.20 -2.44 -18.23
CA ARG A 160 -6.77 -1.08 -18.26
C ARG A 160 -6.30 -0.23 -19.43
N VAL A 161 -5.14 -0.58 -19.99
CA VAL A 161 -4.53 0.12 -21.13
C VAL A 161 -4.82 -0.58 -22.46
N SER A 162 -5.34 -1.81 -22.44
CA SER A 162 -5.84 -2.50 -23.64
C SER A 162 -7.26 -2.06 -23.98
#